data_AF-O46146-F1
#
_entry.id   AF-O46146-F1
#
_cell.length_a   1.000
_cell.length_b   1.000
_cell.length_c   1.000
_cell.angle_alpha   90.00
_cell.angle_beta   90.00
_cell.angle_gamma   90.00
#
_symmetry.space_group_name_H-M   'P 1'
#
loop_
_entity.id
_entity.type
_entity.pdbx_description
1 polymer ?
#
loop_
_entity_poly.entity_id
_entity_poly.type
_entity_poly.pdbx_seq_one_letter_code
_entity_poly.pdbx_strand_id
1 'polypeptide(L)'
;MSHYLSIYNLSHLLLIKLIYCIILQRSQALRITGTWSSRNNQFSILAKFGFQQIDPLDAEHSRGFVYGNVSSPIINGARGVLLIVPKTLVNGFLNKATLEQSCDSLLQNISSLAFEAECLSDGKDDVMRWIPCPAGKLCVEEDMPEKVINDSQMTLRIEEPSAPQYWYVIIVACYLDIHCLWKSSVKEVIVHYDLWLTNGSPLMHYLNPFGYQFSFEEQNSAEIYMLLFILYIVVGFCQWRSVMLCNSASFFPRHQLLNCIIVLKTFGLTLHCLNVITFSFDGQGILFARLLGEIARLMSTCLLCLLLILLSYGWSFGNSSEILLYPKVVIIWGLLTSAHFLLFFINFLHSRLLHTIIC
;
A
#
# COMPACT_ATOMS: atom_id res chain seq x y z
N MET A 1 -7.49 43.38 20.51
CA MET A 1 -7.18 42.97 19.11
C MET A 1 -5.78 42.39 18.91
N SER A 2 -4.76 42.78 19.69
CA SER A 2 -3.37 42.26 19.52
C SER A 2 -3.18 40.78 19.95
N HIS A 3 -3.88 40.30 21.00
CA HIS A 3 -3.70 38.93 21.51
C HIS A 3 -4.31 37.81 20.63
N TYR A 4 -5.25 38.11 19.74
CA TYR A 4 -5.88 37.11 18.87
C TYR A 4 -5.05 36.80 17.61
N LEU A 5 -4.23 37.74 17.12
CA LEU A 5 -3.34 37.52 15.97
C LEU A 5 -2.12 36.66 16.33
N SER A 6 -1.64 36.71 17.58
CA SER A 6 -0.46 35.96 18.01
C SER A 6 -0.69 34.44 18.11
N ILE A 7 -1.92 34.01 18.40
CA ILE A 7 -2.27 32.59 18.57
C ILE A 7 -2.39 31.90 17.20
N TYR A 8 -2.89 32.62 16.18
CA TYR A 8 -2.97 32.11 14.80
C TYR A 8 -1.58 31.93 14.16
N ASN A 9 -0.65 32.86 14.39
CA ASN A 9 0.71 32.70 13.85
C ASN A 9 1.50 31.59 14.56
N LEU A 10 1.26 31.38 15.86
CA LEU A 10 1.89 30.28 16.60
C LEU A 10 1.34 28.92 16.16
N SER A 11 0.03 28.80 15.90
CA SER A 11 -0.58 27.55 15.42
C SER A 11 -0.12 27.19 14.01
N HIS A 12 0.04 28.16 13.10
CA HIS A 12 0.59 27.93 11.77
C HIS A 12 2.06 27.50 11.81
N LEU A 13 2.88 28.11 12.67
CA LEU A 13 4.30 27.73 12.82
C LEU A 13 4.48 26.33 13.42
N LEU A 14 3.61 25.96 14.37
CA LEU A 14 3.55 24.62 14.96
C LEU A 14 3.06 23.59 13.95
N LEU A 15 2.07 23.93 13.13
CA LEU A 15 1.58 23.09 12.04
C LEU A 15 2.68 22.86 10.99
N ILE A 16 3.44 23.89 10.62
CA ILE A 16 4.58 23.78 9.68
C ILE A 16 5.71 22.94 10.28
N LYS A 17 6.05 23.12 11.57
CA LYS A 17 7.01 22.25 12.26
C LYS A 17 6.52 20.81 12.39
N LEU A 18 5.24 20.60 12.63
CA LEU A 18 4.62 19.27 12.68
C LEU A 18 4.69 18.62 11.30
N ILE A 19 4.31 19.33 10.23
CA ILE A 19 4.43 18.87 8.84
C ILE A 19 5.89 18.54 8.49
N TYR A 20 6.84 19.39 8.90
CA TYR A 20 8.28 19.16 8.68
C TYR A 20 8.80 17.94 9.46
N CYS A 21 8.38 17.74 10.71
CA CYS A 21 8.70 16.54 11.48
C CYS A 21 7.98 15.28 10.94
N ILE A 22 6.79 15.42 10.35
CA ILE A 22 6.00 14.33 9.74
C ILE A 22 6.66 13.83 8.43
N ILE A 23 7.31 14.73 7.67
CA ILE A 23 8.08 14.37 6.46
C ILE A 23 9.31 13.49 6.81
N LEU A 24 9.84 13.60 8.04
CA LEU A 24 11.06 12.90 8.45
C LEU A 24 10.85 11.45 8.90
N GLN A 25 9.61 10.95 9.00
CA GLN A 25 9.34 9.59 9.47
C GLN A 25 8.96 8.67 8.30
N ARG A 26 9.98 7.99 7.73
CA ARG A 26 9.82 6.94 6.72
C ARG A 26 9.20 5.69 7.34
N SER A 27 8.07 5.21 6.80
CA SER A 27 7.56 3.87 7.08
C SER A 27 6.83 3.31 5.86
N GLN A 28 7.04 2.03 5.61
CA GLN A 28 7.06 1.39 4.29
C GLN A 28 5.71 1.01 3.71
N ALA A 29 5.59 1.11 2.38
CA ALA A 29 4.78 0.20 1.56
C ALA A 29 5.08 0.35 0.05
N LEU A 30 5.96 -0.51 -0.50
CA LEU A 30 6.07 -1.05 -1.88
C LEU A 30 7.54 -1.40 -2.20
N ARG A 31 8.46 -0.56 -1.72
CA ARG A 31 9.82 -1.01 -1.37
C ARG A 31 9.74 -1.73 -0.02
N ILE A 32 9.94 -3.04 -0.03
CA ILE A 32 10.00 -3.85 1.19
C ILE A 32 11.45 -3.92 1.65
N THR A 33 11.73 -3.43 2.86
CA THR A 33 13.04 -3.61 3.46
C THR A 33 12.93 -4.18 4.85
N GLY A 34 13.77 -5.14 5.17
CA GLY A 34 13.75 -5.72 6.49
C GLY A 34 14.88 -6.71 6.67
N THR A 35 14.83 -7.37 7.81
CA THR A 35 15.74 -8.47 8.13
C THR A 35 14.91 -9.66 8.53
N TRP A 36 15.13 -10.78 7.86
CA TRP A 36 14.51 -12.05 8.22
C TRP A 36 15.58 -13.01 8.76
N SER A 37 15.21 -13.76 9.80
CA SER A 37 16.00 -14.87 10.33
C SER A 37 15.15 -16.12 10.42
N SER A 38 15.70 -17.23 9.93
CA SER A 38 15.08 -18.55 10.01
C SER A 38 15.00 -19.13 11.44
N ARG A 39 15.55 -18.44 12.44
CA ARG A 39 15.55 -18.91 13.85
C ARG A 39 14.14 -18.93 14.45
N ASN A 40 13.35 -17.91 14.16
CA ASN A 40 12.01 -17.74 14.74
C ASN A 40 10.96 -18.44 13.87
N ASN A 41 11.00 -18.19 12.57
CA ASN A 41 10.05 -18.76 11.61
C ASN A 41 10.83 -19.35 10.42
N GLN A 42 10.52 -20.59 10.05
CA GLN A 42 11.15 -21.26 8.89
C GLN A 42 10.76 -20.61 7.55
N PHE A 43 9.62 -19.92 7.51
CA PHE A 43 9.14 -19.19 6.34
C PHE A 43 8.60 -17.82 6.78
N SER A 44 8.62 -16.86 5.86
CA SER A 44 7.87 -15.61 6.00
C SER A 44 7.35 -15.19 4.64
N ILE A 45 6.10 -14.73 4.59
CA ILE A 45 5.65 -13.91 3.48
C ILE A 45 6.29 -12.54 3.71
N LEU A 46 6.79 -11.86 2.68
CA LEU A 46 7.33 -10.50 2.78
C LEU A 46 6.39 -9.44 2.21
N ALA A 47 5.67 -9.77 1.14
CA ALA A 47 4.75 -8.86 0.48
C ALA A 47 3.64 -9.60 -0.25
N LYS A 48 2.53 -8.88 -0.44
CA LYS A 48 1.45 -9.20 -1.38
C LYS A 48 1.37 -8.05 -2.38
N PHE A 49 1.43 -8.35 -3.67
CA PHE A 49 1.35 -7.35 -4.73
C PHE A 49 0.52 -7.85 -5.91
N GLY A 50 -0.29 -6.96 -6.46
CA GLY A 50 -1.10 -7.24 -7.63
C GLY A 50 -0.38 -6.88 -8.92
N PHE A 51 -0.06 -7.88 -9.73
CA PHE A 51 0.51 -7.67 -11.06
C PHE A 51 -0.58 -7.53 -12.12
N GLN A 52 -0.38 -6.58 -13.03
CA GLN A 52 -1.29 -6.31 -14.15
C GLN A 52 -1.10 -7.32 -15.28
N GLN A 53 -2.16 -7.52 -16.07
CA GLN A 53 -2.08 -8.27 -17.31
C GLN A 53 -1.07 -7.62 -18.27
N ILE A 54 -0.28 -8.46 -18.92
CA ILE A 54 0.74 -8.05 -19.89
C ILE A 54 0.08 -7.60 -21.18
N ASP A 55 0.59 -6.52 -21.75
CA ASP A 55 0.24 -6.08 -23.10
C ASP A 55 0.96 -6.98 -24.11
N PRO A 56 0.25 -7.75 -24.95
CA PRO A 56 0.89 -8.62 -25.95
C PRO A 56 1.67 -7.83 -27.02
N LEU A 57 1.40 -6.54 -27.20
CA LEU A 57 2.14 -5.68 -28.13
C LEU A 57 3.42 -5.11 -27.50
N ASP A 58 3.51 -5.09 -26.17
CA ASP A 58 4.64 -4.54 -25.42
C ASP A 58 4.92 -5.38 -24.16
N ALA A 59 5.20 -6.66 -24.35
CA ALA A 59 5.37 -7.59 -23.25
C ALA A 59 6.61 -7.26 -22.39
N GLU A 60 7.65 -6.71 -23.01
CA GLU A 60 8.90 -6.39 -22.34
C GLU A 60 8.74 -5.27 -21.31
N HIS A 61 7.95 -4.24 -21.63
CA HIS A 61 7.78 -3.07 -20.76
C HIS A 61 6.51 -3.11 -19.91
N SER A 62 5.52 -3.96 -20.23
CA SER A 62 4.26 -4.05 -19.48
C SER A 62 4.26 -5.12 -18.37
N ARG A 63 5.20 -6.07 -18.39
CA ARG A 63 5.29 -7.15 -17.39
C ARG A 63 5.63 -6.68 -15.98
N GLY A 64 5.33 -7.53 -15.00
CA GLY A 64 5.67 -7.30 -13.61
C GLY A 64 7.14 -7.56 -13.31
N PHE A 65 7.72 -6.79 -12.39
CA PHE A 65 9.09 -6.96 -11.93
C PHE A 65 9.17 -7.03 -10.41
N VAL A 66 10.04 -7.91 -9.92
CA VAL A 66 10.49 -7.95 -8.53
C VAL A 66 12.02 -7.94 -8.54
N TYR A 67 12.64 -6.89 -8.01
CA TYR A 67 14.08 -6.70 -8.10
C TYR A 67 14.63 -6.04 -6.85
N GLY A 68 15.92 -6.21 -6.59
CA GLY A 68 16.61 -5.56 -5.49
C GLY A 68 17.68 -6.43 -4.85
N ASN A 69 17.91 -6.21 -3.55
CA ASN A 69 19.01 -6.79 -2.81
C ASN A 69 18.49 -7.78 -1.77
N VAL A 70 19.14 -8.94 -1.66
CA VAL A 70 18.76 -10.03 -0.75
C VAL A 70 20.04 -10.64 -0.18
N SER A 71 20.74 -9.85 0.63
CA SER A 71 22.11 -10.14 1.03
C SER A 71 22.22 -10.59 2.48
N SER A 72 23.33 -11.22 2.80
CA SER A 72 23.70 -11.53 4.18
C SER A 72 25.16 -11.18 4.44
N PRO A 73 25.50 -10.64 5.63
CA PRO A 73 26.88 -10.38 6.01
C PRO A 73 27.69 -11.67 6.25
N ILE A 74 27.02 -12.81 6.53
CA ILE A 74 27.68 -14.07 6.90
C ILE A 74 27.15 -15.22 6.02
N ILE A 75 27.94 -15.61 5.01
CA ILE A 75 27.61 -16.74 4.14
C ILE A 75 28.23 -18.01 4.74
N ASN A 76 27.67 -18.49 5.85
CA ASN A 76 28.16 -19.70 6.52
C ASN A 76 27.58 -20.99 5.90
N GLY A 77 27.34 -21.06 4.59
CA GLY A 77 26.67 -22.21 3.97
C GLY A 77 25.21 -22.39 4.39
N ALA A 78 24.60 -21.35 4.96
CA ALA A 78 23.15 -21.26 5.13
C ALA A 78 22.50 -21.06 3.76
N ARG A 79 21.43 -21.81 3.48
CA ARG A 79 20.73 -21.77 2.19
C ARG A 79 19.23 -21.63 2.43
N GLY A 80 18.62 -20.70 1.73
CA GLY A 80 17.18 -20.55 1.65
C GLY A 80 16.79 -20.17 0.23
N VAL A 81 15.49 -20.01 0.02
CA VAL A 81 14.94 -19.62 -1.28
C VAL A 81 13.98 -18.46 -1.11
N LEU A 82 14.08 -17.48 -2.01
CA LEU A 82 13.09 -16.44 -2.24
C LEU A 82 12.19 -16.91 -3.38
N LEU A 83 10.88 -16.85 -3.18
CA LEU A 83 9.86 -17.35 -4.10
C LEU A 83 8.81 -16.28 -4.34
N ILE A 84 8.31 -16.23 -5.57
CA ILE A 84 7.12 -15.45 -5.92
C ILE A 84 6.01 -16.43 -6.30
N VAL A 85 4.91 -16.40 -5.56
CA VAL A 85 3.85 -17.39 -5.69
C VAL A 85 2.51 -16.71 -5.99
N PRO A 86 1.74 -17.17 -7.00
CA PRO A 86 0.45 -16.59 -7.32
C PRO A 86 -0.58 -16.98 -6.25
N LYS A 87 -1.59 -16.12 -6.03
CA LYS A 87 -2.65 -16.32 -5.02
C LYS A 87 -3.34 -17.68 -5.13
N THR A 88 -3.47 -18.21 -6.36
CA THR A 88 -4.06 -19.52 -6.64
C THR A 88 -3.33 -20.67 -5.93
N LEU A 89 -2.02 -20.55 -5.74
CA LEU A 89 -1.16 -21.56 -5.11
C LEU A 89 -0.83 -21.24 -3.64
N VAL A 90 -0.89 -19.96 -3.25
CA VAL A 90 -0.52 -19.51 -1.89
C VAL A 90 -1.40 -20.07 -0.79
N ASN A 91 -2.70 -20.25 -1.02
CA ASN A 91 -3.57 -20.82 0.02
C ASN A 91 -3.16 -22.25 0.40
N GLY A 92 -2.74 -23.05 -0.60
CA GLY A 92 -2.19 -24.38 -0.36
C GLY A 92 -0.89 -24.32 0.43
N PHE A 93 -0.03 -23.35 0.14
CA PHE A 93 1.20 -23.10 0.88
C PHE A 93 0.93 -22.70 2.35
N LEU A 94 0.06 -21.71 2.57
CA LEU A 94 -0.28 -21.20 3.90
C LEU A 94 -0.88 -22.26 4.82
N ASN A 95 -1.82 -23.06 4.31
CA ASN A 95 -2.45 -24.14 5.07
C ASN A 95 -1.42 -25.20 5.52
N LYS A 96 -0.46 -25.52 4.64
CA LYS A 96 0.62 -26.46 4.97
C LYS A 96 1.63 -25.86 5.94
N ALA A 97 1.94 -24.58 5.78
CA ALA A 97 2.86 -23.85 6.65
C ALA A 97 2.36 -23.74 8.09
N THR A 98 1.03 -23.60 8.29
CA THR A 98 0.41 -23.65 9.63
C THR A 98 0.45 -25.02 10.30
N LEU A 99 0.74 -26.08 9.54
CA LEU A 99 0.78 -27.47 10.02
C LEU A 99 2.20 -27.96 10.31
N GLU A 100 3.21 -27.06 10.38
CA GLU A 100 4.64 -27.40 10.61
C GLU A 100 5.15 -28.54 9.71
N GLN A 101 4.75 -28.49 8.44
CA GLN A 101 5.06 -29.51 7.45
C GLN A 101 6.52 -29.41 6.95
N SER A 102 7.07 -30.54 6.48
CA SER A 102 8.44 -30.60 5.94
C SER A 102 8.59 -29.71 4.70
N CYS A 103 9.82 -29.23 4.42
CA CYS A 103 10.12 -28.43 3.22
C CYS A 103 9.58 -29.05 1.94
N ASP A 104 9.66 -30.38 1.82
CA ASP A 104 9.17 -31.14 0.68
C ASP A 104 7.66 -30.97 0.49
N SER A 105 6.87 -31.22 1.53
CA SER A 105 5.42 -31.03 1.45
C SER A 105 5.01 -29.57 1.25
N LEU A 106 5.77 -28.61 1.81
CA LEU A 106 5.53 -27.18 1.67
C LEU A 106 5.76 -26.69 0.23
N LEU A 107 6.86 -27.14 -0.40
CA LEU A 107 7.34 -26.65 -1.70
C LEU A 107 6.96 -27.54 -2.90
N GLN A 108 6.29 -28.66 -2.67
CA GLN A 108 5.89 -29.60 -3.72
C GLN A 108 5.18 -28.96 -4.93
N ASN A 109 4.27 -28.01 -4.69
CA ASN A 109 3.53 -27.32 -5.75
C ASN A 109 4.39 -26.26 -6.48
N ILE A 110 5.47 -25.82 -5.84
CA ILE A 110 6.38 -24.80 -6.37
C ILE A 110 7.42 -25.45 -7.27
N SER A 111 7.83 -26.70 -6.98
CA SER A 111 8.73 -27.48 -7.85
C SER A 111 8.25 -27.58 -9.30
N SER A 112 6.93 -27.58 -9.54
CA SER A 112 6.38 -27.64 -10.91
C SER A 112 6.27 -26.26 -11.60
N LEU A 113 6.41 -25.18 -10.84
CA LEU A 113 6.28 -23.80 -11.33
C LEU A 113 7.65 -23.19 -11.62
N ALA A 114 8.54 -23.28 -10.63
CA ALA A 114 9.83 -22.61 -10.63
C ALA A 114 10.86 -23.37 -11.46
N PHE A 115 11.56 -22.64 -12.33
CA PHE A 115 12.70 -23.17 -13.08
C PHE A 115 14.00 -23.12 -12.26
N GLU A 116 14.74 -24.23 -12.26
CA GLU A 116 16.10 -24.32 -11.72
C GLU A 116 16.91 -25.25 -12.62
N ALA A 117 18.13 -24.86 -12.96
CA ALA A 117 18.90 -25.51 -14.01
C ALA A 117 19.28 -26.98 -13.68
N GLU A 118 19.58 -27.30 -12.43
CA GLU A 118 20.06 -28.62 -12.02
C GLU A 118 18.90 -29.60 -11.73
N CYS A 119 17.88 -29.16 -11.01
CA CYS A 119 16.87 -30.01 -10.40
C CYS A 119 15.44 -29.77 -10.92
N LEU A 120 15.11 -28.55 -11.35
CA LEU A 120 13.75 -28.17 -11.77
C LEU A 120 13.75 -27.68 -13.23
N SER A 121 14.32 -28.46 -14.13
CA SER A 121 14.49 -28.09 -15.54
C SER A 121 13.17 -28.05 -16.33
N ASP A 122 12.12 -28.69 -15.84
CA ASP A 122 10.77 -28.64 -16.41
C ASP A 122 9.97 -27.40 -15.97
N GLY A 123 10.51 -26.59 -15.05
CA GLY A 123 9.89 -25.36 -14.60
C GLY A 123 9.74 -24.34 -15.73
N LYS A 124 8.63 -23.60 -15.74
CA LYS A 124 8.30 -22.67 -16.84
C LYS A 124 8.63 -21.23 -16.51
N ASP A 125 8.57 -20.87 -15.23
CA ASP A 125 8.61 -19.48 -14.80
C ASP A 125 9.87 -19.17 -13.97
N ASP A 126 10.40 -17.97 -14.21
CA ASP A 126 11.51 -17.40 -13.46
C ASP A 126 11.00 -16.75 -12.15
N VAL A 127 10.64 -17.59 -11.17
CA VAL A 127 9.95 -17.17 -9.92
C VAL A 127 10.71 -17.47 -8.63
N MET A 128 11.96 -17.92 -8.72
CA MET A 128 12.75 -18.32 -7.56
C MET A 128 14.19 -17.78 -7.59
N ARG A 129 14.75 -17.47 -6.42
CA ARG A 129 16.19 -17.19 -6.25
C ARG A 129 16.74 -17.83 -4.99
N TRP A 130 17.94 -18.41 -5.09
CA TRP A 130 18.70 -18.83 -3.91
C TRP A 130 19.16 -17.63 -3.09
N ILE A 131 18.98 -17.73 -1.77
CA ILE A 131 19.38 -16.71 -0.81
C ILE A 131 20.17 -17.33 0.35
N PRO A 132 21.03 -16.56 1.03
CA PRO A 132 21.37 -15.17 0.76
C PRO A 132 22.36 -15.02 -0.41
N CYS A 133 22.24 -13.90 -1.12
CA CYS A 133 23.19 -13.52 -2.16
C CYS A 133 24.43 -12.83 -1.54
N PRO A 134 25.63 -12.96 -2.13
CA PRO A 134 26.82 -12.33 -1.58
C PRO A 134 26.71 -10.80 -1.66
N ALA A 135 27.00 -10.11 -0.54
CA ALA A 135 26.85 -8.66 -0.45
C ALA A 135 27.62 -7.92 -1.57
N GLY A 136 26.94 -7.02 -2.28
CA GLY A 136 27.51 -6.22 -3.37
C GLY A 136 27.80 -7.00 -4.67
N LYS A 137 27.36 -8.26 -4.76
CA LYS A 137 27.46 -9.10 -5.96
C LYS A 137 26.09 -9.63 -6.37
N LEU A 138 25.97 -10.01 -7.64
CA LEU A 138 24.80 -10.70 -8.15
C LEU A 138 24.58 -12.04 -7.43
N CYS A 139 23.32 -12.48 -7.40
CA CYS A 139 22.97 -13.82 -6.96
C CYS A 139 23.61 -14.87 -7.89
N VAL A 140 23.89 -16.06 -7.36
CA VAL A 140 24.68 -17.09 -8.06
C VAL A 140 24.00 -17.57 -9.35
N GLU A 141 22.66 -17.55 -9.39
CA GLU A 141 21.84 -17.99 -10.52
C GLU A 141 21.67 -16.90 -11.61
N GLU A 142 22.15 -15.68 -11.39
CA GLU A 142 22.02 -14.60 -12.36
C GLU A 142 23.15 -14.70 -13.41
N ASP A 143 22.95 -15.58 -14.40
CA ASP A 143 23.92 -15.84 -15.47
C ASP A 143 24.08 -14.69 -16.47
N MET A 144 23.05 -13.83 -16.59
CA MET A 144 23.00 -12.70 -17.53
C MET A 144 22.98 -11.37 -16.77
N PRO A 145 24.16 -10.81 -16.40
CA PRO A 145 24.24 -9.57 -15.62
C PRO A 145 23.56 -8.39 -16.33
N GLU A 146 23.56 -8.36 -17.66
CA GLU A 146 22.92 -7.31 -18.47
C GLU A 146 21.39 -7.25 -18.30
N LYS A 147 20.77 -8.35 -17.86
CA LYS A 147 19.33 -8.43 -17.60
C LYS A 147 18.98 -8.03 -16.17
N VAL A 148 19.94 -7.88 -15.27
CA VAL A 148 19.65 -7.46 -13.90
C VAL A 148 19.50 -5.94 -13.87
N ILE A 149 18.49 -5.44 -13.16
CA ILE A 149 18.32 -3.99 -12.97
C ILE A 149 19.54 -3.43 -12.23
N ASN A 150 20.03 -2.29 -12.69
CA ASN A 150 21.19 -1.62 -12.08
C ASN A 150 21.01 -1.45 -10.56
N ASP A 151 22.13 -1.57 -9.83
CA ASP A 151 22.19 -1.49 -8.36
C ASP A 151 21.37 -2.56 -7.61
N SER A 152 20.93 -3.62 -8.30
CA SER A 152 20.21 -4.76 -7.74
C SER A 152 21.03 -6.06 -7.84
N GLN A 153 20.81 -6.99 -6.92
CA GLN A 153 21.47 -8.31 -6.93
C GLN A 153 20.73 -9.37 -7.74
N MET A 154 19.41 -9.19 -7.93
CA MET A 154 18.56 -10.09 -8.70
C MET A 154 17.40 -9.34 -9.34
N THR A 155 16.80 -9.96 -10.36
CA THR A 155 15.59 -9.46 -11.01
C THR A 155 14.72 -10.64 -11.46
N LEU A 156 13.55 -10.76 -10.86
CA LEU A 156 12.50 -11.69 -11.22
C LEU A 156 11.46 -11.00 -12.10
N ARG A 157 11.01 -11.69 -13.13
CA ARG A 157 10.05 -11.18 -14.13
C ARG A 157 8.80 -12.01 -14.11
N ILE A 158 7.66 -11.35 -14.10
CA ILE A 158 6.37 -12.02 -14.00
C ILE A 158 5.70 -11.90 -15.35
N GLU A 159 5.81 -12.99 -16.11
CA GLU A 159 5.46 -13.04 -17.53
C GLU A 159 4.05 -13.60 -17.82
N GLU A 160 3.31 -14.09 -16.83
CA GLU A 160 1.98 -14.64 -17.13
C GLU A 160 0.89 -14.38 -16.07
N PRO A 161 0.18 -13.24 -16.20
CA PRO A 161 -1.20 -13.14 -15.79
C PRO A 161 -2.08 -12.99 -17.03
N SER A 162 -2.73 -14.08 -17.45
CA SER A 162 -3.87 -14.02 -18.39
C SER A 162 -5.01 -13.13 -17.89
N ALA A 163 -5.01 -12.84 -16.59
CA ALA A 163 -5.79 -11.79 -15.94
C ALA A 163 -4.99 -11.20 -14.76
N PRO A 164 -5.25 -9.94 -14.35
CA PRO A 164 -4.62 -9.35 -13.18
C PRO A 164 -4.83 -10.21 -11.93
N GLN A 165 -3.77 -10.52 -11.21
CA GLN A 165 -3.84 -11.35 -10.02
C GLN A 165 -2.83 -10.94 -8.96
N TYR A 166 -3.09 -11.34 -7.72
CA TYR A 166 -2.13 -11.15 -6.64
C TYR A 166 -1.06 -12.23 -6.64
N TRP A 167 0.14 -11.79 -6.33
CA TRP A 167 1.31 -12.60 -6.08
C TRP A 167 1.89 -12.26 -4.71
N TYR A 168 2.58 -13.22 -4.14
CA TYR A 168 3.15 -13.13 -2.81
C TYR A 168 4.65 -13.39 -2.90
N VAL A 169 5.45 -12.51 -2.32
CA VAL A 169 6.89 -12.71 -2.16
C VAL A 169 7.09 -13.45 -0.84
N ILE A 170 7.75 -14.59 -0.88
CA ILE A 170 7.91 -15.50 0.25
C ILE A 170 9.38 -15.86 0.38
N ILE A 171 9.90 -15.87 1.60
CA ILE A 171 11.21 -16.42 1.92
C ILE A 171 11.02 -17.71 2.71
N VAL A 172 11.81 -18.73 2.39
CA VAL A 172 11.79 -20.04 3.06
C VAL A 172 13.21 -20.54 3.34
N ALA A 173 13.46 -21.05 4.53
CA ALA A 173 14.72 -21.69 4.93
C ALA A 173 14.86 -23.13 4.42
N CYS A 174 14.60 -23.35 3.12
CA CYS A 174 14.69 -24.65 2.47
C CYS A 174 15.65 -24.58 1.28
N TYR A 175 16.28 -25.69 0.96
CA TYR A 175 17.17 -25.84 -0.19
C TYR A 175 16.98 -27.20 -0.86
N LEU A 176 17.33 -27.29 -2.14
CA LEU A 176 17.40 -28.55 -2.87
C LEU A 176 18.76 -29.21 -2.64
N ASP A 177 18.74 -30.50 -2.29
CA ASP A 177 19.95 -31.30 -2.20
C ASP A 177 20.40 -31.86 -3.56
N ILE A 178 21.50 -32.60 -3.58
CA ILE A 178 22.06 -33.21 -4.79
C ILE A 178 21.11 -34.23 -5.43
N HIS A 179 20.14 -34.75 -4.69
CA HIS A 179 19.10 -35.66 -5.19
C HIS A 179 17.80 -34.92 -5.54
N CYS A 180 17.83 -33.59 -5.60
CA CYS A 180 16.69 -32.74 -5.88
C CYS A 180 15.53 -32.89 -4.90
N LEU A 181 15.85 -33.19 -3.63
CA LEU A 181 14.88 -33.25 -2.54
C LEU A 181 14.96 -31.99 -1.69
N TRP A 182 13.80 -31.42 -1.37
CA TRP A 182 13.70 -30.25 -0.50
C TRP A 182 14.07 -30.61 0.94
N LYS A 183 15.08 -29.92 1.47
CA LYS A 183 15.55 -30.07 2.86
C LYS A 183 15.57 -28.75 3.58
N SER A 184 15.34 -28.80 4.89
CA SER A 184 15.46 -27.63 5.76
C SER A 184 16.93 -27.22 5.90
N SER A 185 17.19 -25.91 5.90
CA SER A 185 18.52 -25.39 6.16
C SER A 185 19.02 -25.82 7.53
N VAL A 186 20.22 -26.38 7.59
CA VAL A 186 20.86 -26.81 8.84
C VAL A 186 21.35 -25.60 9.65
N LYS A 187 21.73 -24.52 8.97
CA LYS A 187 22.24 -23.29 9.57
C LYS A 187 21.21 -22.19 9.49
N GLU A 188 21.25 -21.30 10.47
CA GLU A 188 20.41 -20.10 10.51
C GLU A 188 20.64 -19.25 9.26
N VAL A 189 19.56 -19.01 8.52
CA VAL A 189 19.56 -18.14 7.34
C VAL A 189 19.17 -16.75 7.81
N ILE A 190 20.09 -15.79 7.68
CA ILE A 190 19.85 -14.38 8.00
C ILE A 190 19.95 -13.60 6.71
N VAL A 191 18.92 -12.82 6.39
CA VAL A 191 18.82 -12.08 5.13
C VAL A 191 18.36 -10.66 5.40
N HIS A 192 19.13 -9.70 4.91
CA HIS A 192 18.72 -8.31 4.77
C HIS A 192 18.19 -8.13 3.34
N TYR A 193 16.90 -7.84 3.24
CA TYR A 193 16.24 -7.65 1.96
C TYR A 193 15.87 -6.18 1.76
N ASP A 194 15.95 -5.74 0.52
CA ASP A 194 15.52 -4.45 0.02
C ASP A 194 15.01 -4.66 -1.41
N LEU A 195 13.71 -4.90 -1.53
CA LEU A 195 13.08 -5.30 -2.79
C LEU A 195 12.03 -4.29 -3.24
N TRP A 196 11.93 -4.16 -4.55
CA TRP A 196 10.94 -3.37 -5.27
C TRP A 196 10.01 -4.30 -6.04
N LEU A 197 8.71 -4.02 -5.98
CA LEU A 197 7.68 -4.74 -6.74
C LEU A 197 6.94 -3.74 -7.62
N THR A 198 6.93 -3.94 -8.92
CA THR A 198 6.47 -2.91 -9.87
C THR A 198 5.71 -3.48 -11.05
N ASN A 199 4.75 -2.72 -11.56
CA ASN A 199 3.99 -3.03 -12.77
C ASN A 199 4.58 -2.25 -13.95
N GLY A 200 5.34 -2.95 -14.79
CA GLY A 200 6.07 -2.39 -15.92
C GLY A 200 7.56 -2.25 -15.68
N SER A 201 8.32 -1.94 -16.73
CA SER A 201 9.78 -1.97 -16.70
C SER A 201 10.40 -0.81 -15.90
N PRO A 202 11.34 -1.10 -14.96
CA PRO A 202 12.09 -0.07 -14.23
C PRO A 202 12.90 0.87 -15.12
N LEU A 203 13.31 0.38 -16.29
CA LEU A 203 14.06 1.15 -17.29
C LEU A 203 13.19 2.25 -17.92
N MET A 204 11.86 2.09 -17.89
CA MET A 204 10.89 2.97 -18.54
C MET A 204 9.90 3.59 -17.54
N HIS A 205 10.28 3.70 -16.26
CA HIS A 205 9.42 4.20 -15.18
C HIS A 205 8.81 5.60 -15.43
N TYR A 206 9.42 6.42 -16.29
CA TYR A 206 8.97 7.76 -16.64
C TYR A 206 7.74 7.79 -17.55
N LEU A 207 7.46 6.71 -18.29
CA LEU A 207 6.32 6.64 -19.21
C LEU A 207 4.98 6.53 -18.49
N ASN A 208 4.96 5.88 -17.32
CA ASN A 208 3.75 5.71 -16.53
C ASN A 208 4.02 5.77 -15.01
N PRO A 209 4.31 6.96 -14.46
CA PRO A 209 4.69 7.11 -13.05
C PRO A 209 3.57 6.71 -12.07
N PHE A 210 2.30 6.93 -12.44
CA PHE A 210 1.14 6.59 -11.60
C PHE A 210 0.64 5.15 -11.75
N GLY A 211 1.18 4.38 -12.72
CA GLY A 211 0.92 2.95 -12.85
C GLY A 211 2.06 2.09 -12.32
N TYR A 212 3.31 2.56 -12.47
CA TYR A 212 4.52 1.77 -12.25
C TYR A 212 4.65 1.22 -10.82
N GLN A 213 4.45 2.08 -9.82
CA GLN A 213 4.59 1.72 -8.40
C GLN A 213 3.27 1.23 -7.78
N PHE A 214 2.17 1.16 -8.54
CA PHE A 214 0.87 0.80 -7.97
C PHE A 214 0.56 -0.67 -8.27
N SER A 215 0.11 -1.39 -7.24
CA SER A 215 -0.56 -2.68 -7.40
C SER A 215 -1.80 -2.50 -8.28
N PHE A 216 -2.19 -3.50 -9.08
CA PHE A 216 -3.28 -3.34 -10.06
C PHE A 216 -4.59 -2.79 -9.47
N GLU A 217 -4.90 -3.08 -8.20
CA GLU A 217 -6.11 -2.56 -7.54
C GLU A 217 -6.06 -1.07 -7.20
N GLU A 218 -4.85 -0.54 -6.98
CA GLU A 218 -4.62 0.86 -6.63
C GLU A 218 -4.22 1.68 -7.86
N GLN A 219 -4.09 1.04 -9.03
CA GLN A 219 -3.95 1.75 -10.28
C GLN A 219 -5.19 2.62 -10.52
N ASN A 220 -5.00 3.80 -11.10
CA ASN A 220 -6.01 4.85 -11.29
C ASN A 220 -6.54 5.51 -10.00
N SER A 221 -6.22 5.01 -8.80
CA SER A 221 -6.54 5.70 -7.54
C SER A 221 -6.00 7.13 -7.57
N ALA A 222 -4.80 7.31 -8.12
CA ALA A 222 -4.18 8.63 -8.29
C ALA A 222 -5.03 9.61 -9.10
N GLU A 223 -5.46 9.17 -10.28
CA GLU A 223 -6.27 9.96 -11.21
C GLU A 223 -7.61 10.32 -10.57
N ILE A 224 -8.26 9.36 -9.90
CA ILE A 224 -9.53 9.56 -9.20
C ILE A 224 -9.38 10.61 -8.11
N TYR A 225 -8.35 10.52 -7.25
CA TYR A 225 -8.16 11.51 -6.18
C TYR A 225 -7.85 12.91 -6.73
N MET A 226 -7.03 13.02 -7.77
CA MET A 226 -6.70 14.29 -8.40
C MET A 226 -7.91 14.93 -9.07
N LEU A 227 -8.72 14.15 -9.80
CA LEU A 227 -9.96 14.62 -10.42
C LEU A 227 -10.95 15.11 -9.35
N LEU A 228 -11.17 14.31 -8.31
CA LEU A 228 -12.04 14.68 -7.19
C LEU A 228 -11.54 15.94 -6.49
N PHE A 229 -10.23 16.08 -6.29
CA PHE A 229 -9.63 17.27 -5.69
C PHE A 229 -9.96 18.54 -6.50
N ILE A 230 -9.78 18.49 -7.82
CA ILE A 230 -10.13 19.60 -8.72
C ILE A 230 -11.62 19.94 -8.61
N LEU A 231 -12.49 18.94 -8.66
CA LEU A 231 -13.93 19.15 -8.53
C LEU A 231 -14.31 19.80 -7.19
N TYR A 232 -13.68 19.37 -6.09
CA TYR A 232 -13.93 19.95 -4.77
C TYR A 232 -13.37 21.36 -4.61
N ILE A 233 -12.28 21.73 -5.30
CA ILE A 233 -11.82 23.13 -5.40
C ILE A 233 -12.89 23.98 -6.08
N VAL A 234 -13.45 23.52 -7.22
CA VAL A 234 -14.50 24.24 -7.94
C VAL A 234 -15.74 24.42 -7.06
N VAL A 235 -16.19 23.35 -6.40
CA VAL A 235 -17.33 23.40 -5.47
C VAL A 235 -17.04 24.33 -4.29
N GLY A 236 -15.81 24.30 -3.75
CA GLY A 236 -15.37 25.20 -2.69
C GLY A 236 -15.42 26.66 -3.11
N PHE A 237 -14.97 26.97 -4.33
CA PHE A 237 -15.05 28.33 -4.88
C PHE A 237 -16.49 28.79 -5.07
N CYS A 238 -17.35 27.93 -5.62
CA CYS A 238 -18.78 28.22 -5.77
C CYS A 238 -19.45 28.48 -4.41
N GLN A 239 -19.15 27.65 -3.40
CA GLN A 239 -19.69 27.80 -2.04
C GLN A 239 -19.18 29.10 -1.39
N TRP A 240 -17.88 29.40 -1.52
CA TRP A 240 -17.31 30.63 -1.00
C TRP A 240 -17.96 31.87 -1.63
N ARG A 241 -18.12 31.89 -2.95
CA ARG A 241 -18.81 32.97 -3.67
C ARG A 241 -20.26 33.12 -3.21
N SER A 242 -20.99 32.01 -3.05
CA SER A 242 -22.36 31.99 -2.54
C SER A 242 -22.45 32.62 -1.13
N VAL A 243 -21.53 32.26 -0.23
CA VAL A 243 -21.45 32.84 1.12
C VAL A 243 -21.14 34.34 1.05
N MET A 244 -20.21 34.77 0.21
CA MET A 244 -19.87 36.19 0.06
C MET A 244 -21.03 37.03 -0.49
N LEU A 245 -21.83 36.50 -1.41
CA LEU A 245 -23.02 37.18 -1.92
C LEU A 245 -24.16 37.22 -0.88
N CYS A 246 -24.32 36.15 -0.09
CA CYS A 246 -25.35 36.04 0.94
C CYS A 246 -25.01 36.74 2.28
N ASN A 247 -23.76 37.17 2.47
CA ASN A 247 -23.26 37.85 3.67
C ASN A 247 -23.95 39.20 3.99
N SER A 248 -24.95 39.62 3.21
CA SER A 248 -25.69 40.86 3.44
C SER A 248 -26.91 40.73 4.38
N ALA A 249 -27.37 39.53 4.81
CA ALA A 249 -28.56 39.50 5.68
C ALA A 249 -28.79 38.30 6.62
N SER A 250 -28.27 37.08 6.42
CA SER A 250 -28.60 35.95 7.33
C SER A 250 -27.61 34.78 7.27
N PHE A 251 -27.01 34.42 8.40
CA PHE A 251 -26.16 33.22 8.55
C PHE A 251 -27.04 31.98 8.79
N PHE A 252 -27.24 31.17 7.74
CA PHE A 252 -28.02 29.94 7.87
C PHE A 252 -27.13 28.75 8.32
N PRO A 253 -27.48 28.02 9.40
CA PRO A 253 -26.71 26.88 9.92
C PRO A 253 -26.38 25.80 8.88
N ARG A 254 -27.27 25.57 7.90
CA ARG A 254 -27.06 24.63 6.80
C ARG A 254 -25.86 24.97 5.90
N HIS A 255 -25.62 26.25 5.64
CA HIS A 255 -24.48 26.69 4.83
C HIS A 255 -23.17 26.52 5.60
N GLN A 256 -23.19 26.67 6.93
CA GLN A 256 -22.03 26.40 7.79
C GLN A 256 -21.68 24.92 7.81
N LEU A 257 -22.68 24.03 7.95
CA LEU A 257 -22.48 22.59 7.91
C LEU A 257 -21.96 22.15 6.54
N LEU A 258 -22.56 22.64 5.44
CA LEU A 258 -22.10 22.37 4.08
C LEU A 258 -20.67 22.87 3.84
N ASN A 259 -20.33 24.06 4.33
CA ASN A 259 -18.97 24.59 4.23
C ASN A 259 -17.97 23.72 5.00
N CYS A 260 -18.32 23.28 6.22
CA CYS A 260 -17.52 22.35 7.00
C CYS A 260 -17.27 21.03 6.24
N ILE A 261 -18.31 20.45 5.64
CA ILE A 261 -18.21 19.22 4.83
C ILE A 261 -17.24 19.41 3.66
N ILE A 262 -17.38 20.50 2.90
CA ILE A 262 -16.55 20.79 1.71
C ILE A 262 -15.10 21.03 2.12
N VAL A 263 -14.85 21.84 3.15
CA VAL A 263 -13.50 22.10 3.66
C VAL A 263 -12.84 20.81 4.14
N LEU A 264 -13.55 20.01 4.93
CA LEU A 264 -13.02 18.74 5.45
C LEU A 264 -12.76 17.73 4.34
N LYS A 265 -13.62 17.68 3.31
CA LYS A 265 -13.40 16.82 2.14
C LYS A 265 -12.18 17.26 1.35
N THR A 266 -12.05 18.56 1.08
CA THR A 266 -10.93 19.13 0.32
C THR A 266 -9.62 18.89 1.05
N PHE A 267 -9.60 19.07 2.38
CA PHE A 267 -8.46 18.74 3.22
C PHE A 267 -8.08 17.27 3.14
N GLY A 268 -9.06 16.35 3.27
CA GLY A 268 -8.82 14.91 3.12
C GLY A 268 -8.26 14.54 1.75
N LEU A 269 -8.85 15.07 0.67
CA LEU A 269 -8.38 14.84 -0.70
C LEU A 269 -6.97 15.39 -0.95
N THR A 270 -6.62 16.54 -0.35
CA THR A 270 -5.26 17.11 -0.44
C THR A 270 -4.24 16.14 0.16
N LEU A 271 -4.54 15.58 1.34
CA LEU A 271 -3.67 14.60 2.00
C LEU A 271 -3.55 13.30 1.18
N HIS A 272 -4.64 12.85 0.56
CA HIS A 272 -4.59 11.70 -0.35
C HIS A 272 -3.73 11.97 -1.58
N CYS A 273 -3.89 13.13 -2.23
CA CYS A 273 -3.07 13.51 -3.38
C CYS A 273 -1.59 13.57 -3.00
N LEU A 274 -1.27 14.16 -1.85
CA LEU A 274 0.10 14.21 -1.32
C LEU A 274 0.66 12.80 -1.08
N ASN A 275 -0.12 11.91 -0.45
CA ASN A 275 0.30 10.52 -0.26
C ASN A 275 0.57 9.80 -1.58
N VAL A 276 -0.34 9.91 -2.55
CA VAL A 276 -0.24 9.25 -3.86
C VAL A 276 0.94 9.78 -4.68
N ILE A 277 1.14 11.11 -4.70
CA ILE A 277 2.26 11.71 -5.43
C ILE A 277 3.58 11.22 -4.82
N THR A 278 3.72 11.29 -3.49
CA THR A 278 4.93 10.76 -2.83
C THR A 278 5.10 9.27 -3.13
N PHE A 279 4.02 8.50 -3.02
CA PHE A 279 4.00 7.06 -3.31
C PHE A 279 4.40 6.73 -4.75
N SER A 280 4.15 7.61 -5.74
CA SER A 280 4.56 7.39 -7.13
C SER A 280 6.06 7.57 -7.37
N PHE A 281 6.76 8.25 -6.45
CA PHE A 281 8.21 8.44 -6.53
C PHE A 281 8.96 7.39 -5.71
N ASP A 282 8.54 7.15 -4.47
CA ASP A 282 9.28 6.36 -3.50
C ASP A 282 8.74 4.94 -3.25
N GLY A 283 7.55 4.62 -3.76
CA GLY A 283 6.86 3.36 -3.51
C GLY A 283 6.68 3.13 -2.01
N GLN A 284 6.39 4.18 -1.23
CA GLN A 284 6.08 4.09 0.20
C GLN A 284 4.92 5.01 0.57
N GLY A 285 4.89 6.22 0.03
CA GLY A 285 3.92 7.25 0.39
C GLY A 285 4.09 7.72 1.83
N ILE A 286 3.09 8.47 2.32
CA ILE A 286 3.11 9.09 3.66
C ILE A 286 1.95 8.51 4.47
N LEU A 287 2.26 7.55 5.35
CA LEU A 287 1.28 6.83 6.17
C LEU A 287 0.33 7.76 6.93
N PHE A 288 0.85 8.84 7.52
CA PHE A 288 0.03 9.79 8.25
C PHE A 288 -0.90 10.60 7.34
N ALA A 289 -0.44 10.96 6.14
CA ALA A 289 -1.29 11.63 5.16
C ALA A 289 -2.41 10.69 4.69
N ARG A 290 -2.10 9.40 4.49
CA ARG A 290 -3.11 8.37 4.21
C ARG A 290 -4.13 8.23 5.35
N LEU A 291 -3.66 8.08 6.59
CA LEU A 291 -4.53 7.90 7.76
C LEU A 291 -5.41 9.13 8.01
N LEU A 292 -4.82 10.32 8.08
CA LEU A 292 -5.55 11.56 8.35
C LEU A 292 -6.45 11.95 7.18
N GLY A 293 -6.01 11.68 5.95
CA GLY A 293 -6.81 11.82 4.74
C GLY A 293 -8.08 10.97 4.80
N GLU A 294 -7.94 9.69 5.16
CA GLU A 294 -9.08 8.78 5.31
C GLU A 294 -10.02 9.21 6.45
N ILE A 295 -9.48 9.61 7.61
CA ILE A 295 -10.29 10.12 8.72
C ILE A 295 -11.11 11.34 8.29
N ALA A 296 -10.48 12.32 7.63
CA ALA A 296 -11.15 13.51 7.14
C ALA A 296 -12.21 13.18 6.08
N ARG A 297 -11.89 12.26 5.15
CA ARG A 297 -12.82 11.78 4.11
C ARG A 297 -14.03 11.07 4.70
N LEU A 298 -13.82 10.22 5.71
CA LEU A 298 -14.86 9.48 6.41
C LEU A 298 -15.74 10.43 7.23
N MET A 299 -15.14 11.31 8.03
CA MET A 299 -15.86 12.35 8.78
C MET A 299 -16.70 13.23 7.85
N SER A 300 -16.15 13.68 6.73
CA SER A 300 -16.87 14.50 5.75
C SER A 300 -18.08 13.75 5.15
N THR A 301 -17.92 12.46 4.85
CA THR A 301 -19.01 11.61 4.36
C THR A 301 -20.09 11.42 5.42
N CYS A 302 -19.72 11.17 6.67
CA CYS A 302 -20.67 11.06 7.78
C CYS A 302 -21.44 12.37 8.01
N LEU A 303 -20.75 13.52 7.97
CA LEU A 303 -21.39 14.84 8.07
C LEU A 303 -22.32 15.13 6.89
N LEU A 304 -21.96 14.69 5.67
CA LEU A 304 -22.83 14.79 4.50
C LEU A 304 -24.10 13.96 4.69
N CYS A 305 -23.99 12.72 5.19
CA CYS A 305 -25.16 11.90 5.53
C CYS A 305 -26.05 12.60 6.57
N LEU A 306 -25.46 13.20 7.61
CA LEU A 306 -26.20 13.99 8.59
C LEU A 306 -26.96 15.15 7.93
N LEU A 307 -26.28 15.92 7.08
CA LEU A 307 -26.89 17.03 6.34
C LEU A 307 -28.09 16.54 5.50
N LEU A 308 -27.95 15.44 4.77
CA LEU A 308 -29.02 14.87 3.94
C LEU A 308 -30.22 14.41 4.78
N ILE A 309 -29.99 13.78 5.93
CA ILE A 309 -31.07 13.35 6.84
C ILE A 309 -31.77 14.57 7.45
N LEU A 310 -31.02 15.59 7.89
CA LEU A 310 -31.63 16.82 8.42
C LEU A 310 -32.49 17.51 7.35
N LEU A 311 -32.01 17.58 6.10
CA LEU A 311 -32.78 18.13 4.98
C LEU A 311 -34.06 17.34 4.71
N SER A 312 -34.01 16.00 4.73
CA SER A 312 -35.20 15.17 4.52
C SER A 312 -36.25 15.32 5.65
N TYR A 313 -35.80 15.60 6.88
CA TYR A 313 -36.67 15.91 8.03
C TYR A 313 -37.22 17.35 8.04
N GLY A 314 -36.90 18.17 7.04
CA GLY A 314 -37.46 19.52 6.90
C GLY A 314 -36.65 20.62 7.61
N TRP A 315 -35.37 20.37 7.93
CA TRP A 315 -34.48 21.38 8.54
C TRP A 315 -34.32 22.68 7.71
N SER A 316 -34.70 22.64 6.43
CA SER A 316 -34.60 23.77 5.50
C SER A 316 -35.56 24.95 5.79
N PHE A 317 -36.67 24.73 6.50
CA PHE A 317 -37.82 25.65 6.48
C PHE A 317 -37.92 26.65 7.66
N GLY A 318 -36.99 26.66 8.62
CA GLY A 318 -37.05 27.52 9.81
C GLY A 318 -35.85 28.46 9.99
N ASN A 319 -36.09 29.70 10.43
CA ASN A 319 -35.05 30.69 10.77
C ASN A 319 -34.32 30.39 12.10
N SER A 320 -34.86 29.50 12.93
CA SER A 320 -34.38 29.14 14.26
C SER A 320 -34.22 27.62 14.42
N SER A 321 -33.76 26.94 13.38
CA SER A 321 -33.63 25.49 13.37
C SER A 321 -32.28 25.06 13.96
N GLU A 322 -32.15 25.14 15.28
CA GLU A 322 -31.02 24.55 15.99
C GLU A 322 -30.97 23.03 15.76
N ILE A 323 -29.78 22.49 15.50
CA ILE A 323 -29.56 21.05 15.30
C ILE A 323 -30.04 20.24 16.53
N LEU A 324 -30.07 20.87 17.70
CA LEU A 324 -30.58 20.29 18.95
C LEU A 324 -32.06 19.87 18.91
N LEU A 325 -32.86 20.36 17.95
CA LEU A 325 -34.27 20.02 17.80
C LEU A 325 -34.50 18.59 17.31
N TYR A 326 -33.47 17.92 16.77
CA TYR A 326 -33.56 16.55 16.26
C TYR A 326 -32.62 15.58 17.01
N PRO A 327 -32.74 15.45 18.35
CA PRO A 327 -31.76 14.73 19.16
C PRO A 327 -31.72 13.23 18.81
N LYS A 328 -32.86 12.63 18.47
CA LYS A 328 -32.93 11.22 18.05
C LYS A 328 -32.11 10.95 16.78
N VAL A 329 -32.19 11.86 15.81
CA VAL A 329 -31.45 11.76 14.54
C VAL A 329 -29.94 11.87 14.81
N VAL A 330 -29.54 12.87 15.62
CA VAL A 330 -28.13 13.09 15.97
C VAL A 330 -27.55 11.90 16.75
N ILE A 331 -28.32 11.31 17.68
CA ILE A 331 -27.89 10.13 18.44
C ILE A 331 -27.69 8.92 17.52
N ILE A 332 -28.67 8.63 16.65
CA ILE A 332 -28.56 7.51 15.70
C ILE A 332 -27.37 7.71 14.75
N TRP A 333 -27.22 8.93 14.21
CA TRP A 333 -26.09 9.29 13.38
C TRP A 333 -24.75 9.12 14.11
N GLY A 334 -24.67 9.54 15.38
CA GLY A 334 -23.47 9.41 16.20
C GLY A 334 -23.08 7.95 16.42
N LEU A 335 -24.05 7.08 16.71
CA LEU A 335 -23.84 5.63 16.83
C LEU A 335 -23.33 5.02 15.52
N LEU A 336 -23.97 5.35 14.39
CA LEU A 336 -23.57 4.85 13.07
C LEU A 336 -22.17 5.35 12.68
N THR A 337 -21.88 6.62 12.93
CA THR A 337 -20.56 7.22 12.69
C THR A 337 -19.50 6.53 13.54
N SER A 338 -19.76 6.34 14.83
CA SER A 338 -18.85 5.60 15.73
C SER A 338 -18.56 4.18 15.24
N ALA A 339 -19.59 3.44 14.81
CA ALA A 339 -19.42 2.11 14.24
C ALA A 339 -18.57 2.11 12.96
N HIS A 340 -18.77 3.11 12.07
CA HIS A 340 -17.94 3.27 10.87
C HIS A 340 -16.47 3.56 11.21
N PHE A 341 -16.20 4.41 12.20
CA PHE A 341 -14.83 4.67 12.65
C PHE A 341 -14.18 3.44 13.27
N LEU A 342 -14.93 2.70 14.10
CA LEU A 342 -14.44 1.45 14.69
C LEU A 342 -14.08 0.42 13.61
N LEU A 343 -14.95 0.23 12.61
CA LEU A 343 -14.69 -0.65 11.48
C LEU A 343 -13.47 -0.20 10.67
N PHE A 344 -13.34 1.11 10.43
CA PHE A 344 -12.17 1.69 9.77
C PHE A 344 -10.88 1.38 10.53
N PHE A 345 -10.84 1.60 11.84
CA PHE A 345 -9.65 1.32 12.64
C PHE A 345 -9.32 -0.17 12.68
N ILE A 346 -10.32 -1.05 12.81
CA ILE A 346 -10.09 -2.51 12.74
C ILE A 346 -9.47 -2.89 11.40
N ASN A 347 -10.03 -2.43 10.28
CA ASN A 347 -9.53 -2.76 8.95
C ASN A 347 -8.14 -2.15 8.68
N PHE A 348 -7.92 -0.90 9.11
CA PHE A 348 -6.63 -0.23 8.96
C PHE A 348 -5.54 -0.94 9.77
N LEU A 349 -5.85 -1.32 11.02
CA LEU A 349 -4.95 -2.10 11.86
C LEU A 349 -4.74 -3.51 11.31
N HIS A 350 -5.76 -4.18 10.79
CA HIS A 350 -5.64 -5.51 10.19
C HIS A 350 -4.78 -5.48 8.91
N SER A 351 -4.99 -4.50 8.02
CA SER A 351 -4.14 -4.29 6.85
C SER A 351 -2.68 -4.05 7.25
N ARG A 352 -2.46 -3.26 8.31
CA ARG A 352 -1.11 -3.05 8.86
C ARG A 352 -0.55 -4.33 9.47
N LEU A 353 -1.30 -5.06 10.30
CA LEU A 353 -0.90 -6.33 10.89
C LEU A 353 -0.64 -7.40 9.84
N LEU A 354 -1.33 -7.41 8.69
CA LEU A 354 -0.92 -8.26 7.57
C LEU A 354 0.46 -7.83 7.08
N HIS A 355 0.76 -6.54 6.94
CA HIS A 355 2.10 -6.08 6.60
C HIS A 355 3.15 -6.26 7.73
N THR A 356 2.77 -6.34 9.02
CA THR A 356 3.70 -6.52 10.15
C THR A 356 3.85 -7.94 10.68
N ILE A 357 2.84 -8.82 10.58
CA ILE A 357 2.93 -10.27 10.90
C ILE A 357 3.74 -11.01 9.81
N ILE A 358 3.95 -10.34 8.69
CA ILE A 358 4.79 -10.71 7.54
C ILE A 358 6.26 -10.26 7.75
N CYS A 359 6.59 -9.57 8.87
CA CYS A 359 7.97 -9.18 9.22
C CYS A 359 8.54 -10.00 10.38
#